data_AF-A0A3D0P780-F1
#
_entry.id   AF-A0A3D0P780-F1
#
_cell.length_a   1.000
_cell.length_b   1.000
_cell.length_c   1.000
_cell.angle_alpha   90.00
_cell.angle_beta   90.00
_cell.angle_gamma   90.00
#
_symmetry.space_group_name_H-M   'P 1'
#
loop_
_entity.id
_entity.type
_entity.pdbx_description
1 polymer ?
#
loop_
_entity_poly.entity_id
_entity_poly.type
_entity_poly.pdbx_seq_one_letter_code
_entity_poly.pdbx_strand_id
1 'polypeptide(L)'
;RSLAAQWVLFANATLATALFVPSNREKEFPRLMGVLNGLLDGGKSLMGGSWGVADCAVNAYLAYLPMFFPDLDLSPYPAVQANIAATQARPAYRKVMGLA
;
A
#
# COMPACT_ATOMS: atom_id res chain seq x y z
N ARG A 1 9.32 17.49 5.52
CA ARG A 1 9.87 16.36 6.33
C ARG A 1 8.82 15.79 7.30
N SER A 2 8.08 16.62 8.03
CA SER A 2 7.00 16.17 8.94
C SER A 2 5.93 15.31 8.26
N LEU A 3 5.43 15.70 7.08
CA LEU A 3 4.38 14.94 6.38
C LEU A 3 4.83 13.53 5.94
N ALA A 4 6.06 13.39 5.45
CA ALA A 4 6.61 12.08 5.09
C ALA A 4 6.71 11.17 6.32
N ALA A 5 7.11 11.72 7.48
CA ALA A 5 7.13 10.96 8.73
C ALA A 5 5.73 10.53 9.18
N GLN A 6 4.70 11.37 8.98
CA GLN A 6 3.30 11.01 9.26
C GLN A 6 2.83 9.84 8.38
N TRP A 7 3.20 9.82 7.10
CA TRP A 7 2.90 8.68 6.22
C TRP A 7 3.57 7.39 6.67
N VAL A 8 4.83 7.48 7.13
CA VAL A 8 5.55 6.32 7.68
C VAL A 8 4.89 5.84 8.98
N LEU A 9 4.48 6.75 9.86
CA LEU A 9 3.74 6.40 11.08
C LEU A 9 2.39 5.76 10.75
N PHE A 10 1.63 6.33 9.80
CA PHE A 10 0.39 5.75 9.31
C PHE A 10 0.61 4.33 8.77
N ALA A 11 1.64 4.12 7.94
CA ALA A 11 1.94 2.81 7.38
C ALA A 11 2.19 1.76 8.48
N ASN A 12 3.04 2.07 9.45
CA ASN A 12 3.46 1.11 10.48
C ASN A 12 2.43 0.91 11.61
N ALA A 13 1.72 1.96 12.02
CA ALA A 13 0.84 1.91 13.20
C ALA A 13 -0.64 1.71 12.84
N THR A 14 -1.07 2.17 11.67
CA THR A 14 -2.48 2.13 11.26
C THR A 14 -2.70 1.12 10.16
N LEU A 15 -2.00 1.25 9.02
CA LEU A 15 -2.21 0.38 7.87
C LEU A 15 -1.82 -1.06 8.21
N ALA A 16 -0.62 -1.29 8.75
CA ALA A 16 -0.19 -2.63 9.17
C ALA A 16 -1.20 -3.29 10.12
N THR A 17 -1.70 -2.55 11.11
CA THR A 17 -2.72 -3.04 12.05
C THR A 17 -4.01 -3.42 11.34
N ALA A 18 -4.53 -2.57 10.45
CA ALA A 18 -5.73 -2.86 9.67
C ALA A 18 -5.56 -4.06 8.72
N LEU A 19 -4.35 -4.30 8.22
CA LEU A 19 -4.06 -5.45 7.37
C LEU A 19 -3.90 -6.74 8.17
N PHE A 20 -3.16 -6.74 9.28
CA PHE A 20 -2.71 -7.97 9.93
C PHE A 20 -3.41 -8.33 11.23
N VAL A 21 -4.22 -7.44 11.82
CA VAL A 21 -5.03 -7.74 13.01
C VAL A 21 -6.46 -8.11 12.57
N PRO A 22 -6.90 -9.38 12.70
CA PRO A 22 -8.17 -9.84 12.12
C PRO A 22 -9.40 -9.06 12.60
N SER A 23 -9.48 -8.72 13.88
CA SER A 23 -10.59 -7.95 14.47
C SER A 23 -10.78 -6.56 13.87
N ASN A 24 -9.72 -6.00 13.30
CA ASN A 24 -9.72 -4.66 12.72
C ASN A 24 -9.93 -4.71 11.21
N ARG A 25 -9.48 -5.77 10.54
CA ARG A 25 -9.50 -5.88 9.09
C ARG A 25 -10.89 -5.70 8.50
N GLU A 26 -11.89 -6.41 9.01
CA GLU A 26 -13.25 -6.37 8.44
C GLU A 26 -13.85 -4.95 8.38
N LYS A 27 -13.52 -4.11 9.36
CA LYS A 27 -14.04 -2.74 9.47
C LYS A 27 -13.13 -1.71 8.82
N GLU A 28 -11.84 -1.79 9.10
CA GLU A 28 -10.88 -0.74 8.71
C GLU A 28 -10.36 -0.92 7.30
N PHE A 29 -10.22 -2.17 6.82
CA PHE A 29 -9.67 -2.44 5.50
C PHE A 29 -10.45 -1.74 4.38
N PRO A 30 -11.78 -1.88 4.28
CA PRO A 30 -12.51 -1.27 3.16
C PRO A 30 -12.41 0.25 3.16
N ARG A 31 -12.43 0.87 4.36
CA ARG A 31 -12.31 2.32 4.55
C ARG A 31 -10.93 2.81 4.12
N LEU A 32 -9.86 2.17 4.58
CA LEU A 32 -8.49 2.57 4.24
C LEU A 32 -8.19 2.34 2.77
N MET A 33 -8.64 1.22 2.19
CA MET A 33 -8.44 0.94 0.77
C MET A 33 -9.21 1.94 -0.10
N GLY A 34 -10.43 2.34 0.29
CA GLY A 34 -11.18 3.38 -0.42
C GLY A 34 -10.43 4.71 -0.47
N VAL A 35 -9.89 5.16 0.66
CA VAL A 35 -9.10 6.40 0.73
C VAL A 35 -7.81 6.28 -0.08
N LEU A 36 -7.04 5.20 0.09
CA LEU A 36 -5.79 4.99 -0.64
C LEU A 36 -6.02 4.88 -2.14
N ASN A 37 -7.11 4.23 -2.56
CA ASN A 37 -7.48 4.14 -3.98
C ASN A 37 -7.70 5.52 -4.60
N GLY A 38 -8.40 6.42 -3.91
CA GLY A 38 -8.59 7.80 -4.39
C GLY A 38 -7.29 8.60 -4.44
N LEU A 39 -6.38 8.40 -3.46
CA LEU A 39 -5.09 9.10 -3.41
C LEU A 39 -4.10 8.61 -4.50
N LEU A 40 -4.15 7.33 -4.83
CA LEU A 40 -3.27 6.68 -5.81
C LEU A 40 -3.84 6.73 -7.24
N ASP A 41 -5.06 7.24 -7.41
CA ASP A 41 -5.71 7.31 -8.71
C ASP A 41 -4.89 8.09 -9.74
N GLY A 42 -4.88 7.60 -10.98
CA GLY A 42 -4.01 8.10 -12.05
C GLY A 42 -2.51 7.91 -11.80
N GLY A 43 -2.11 7.05 -10.85
CA GLY A 43 -0.70 6.76 -10.55
C GLY A 43 0.01 7.87 -9.77
N LYS A 44 -0.74 8.73 -9.09
CA LYS A 44 -0.18 9.84 -8.30
C LYS A 44 0.63 9.32 -7.10
N SER A 45 1.68 10.07 -6.74
CA SER A 45 2.33 9.90 -5.44
C SER A 45 1.39 10.36 -4.33
N LEU A 46 1.48 9.72 -3.16
CA LEU A 46 0.77 10.11 -1.93
C LEU A 46 1.09 11.54 -1.48
N MET A 47 2.20 12.11 -1.95
CA MET A 47 2.57 13.50 -1.67
C MET A 47 2.39 14.44 -2.88
N GLY A 48 1.73 13.98 -3.96
CA GLY A 48 1.42 14.79 -5.15
C GLY A 48 2.60 15.17 -6.04
N GLY A 49 3.83 14.83 -5.64
CA GLY A 49 5.06 15.05 -6.41
C GLY A 49 5.63 13.75 -6.98
N SER A 50 6.96 13.66 -7.00
CA SER A 50 7.65 12.42 -7.37
C SER A 50 7.47 11.33 -6.32
N TRP A 51 7.52 10.07 -6.76
CA TRP A 51 7.53 8.92 -5.88
C TRP A 51 8.63 9.03 -4.82
N GLY A 52 8.30 8.78 -3.56
CA GLY A 52 9.23 8.96 -2.45
C GLY A 52 8.96 8.10 -1.23
N VAL A 53 9.44 8.55 -0.07
CA VAL A 53 9.41 7.78 1.18
C VAL A 53 7.99 7.38 1.60
N ALA A 54 7.01 8.27 1.43
CA ALA A 54 5.61 7.98 1.75
C ALA A 54 5.08 6.82 0.88
N ASP A 55 5.31 6.89 -0.43
CA ASP A 55 4.91 5.85 -1.36
C ASP A 55 5.62 4.53 -1.08
N CYS A 56 6.91 4.58 -0.74
CA CYS A 56 7.68 3.39 -0.36
C CYS A 56 7.07 2.69 0.86
N ALA A 57 6.82 3.43 1.94
CA ALA A 57 6.31 2.88 3.18
C ALA A 57 4.91 2.26 3.02
N VAL A 58 4.00 2.94 2.31
CA VAL A 58 2.64 2.42 2.09
C VAL A 58 2.64 1.24 1.11
N ASN A 59 3.34 1.36 -0.02
CA ASN A 59 3.32 0.31 -1.04
C ASN A 59 4.03 -0.98 -0.58
N ALA A 60 4.97 -0.92 0.35
CA ALA A 60 5.56 -2.12 0.95
C ALA A 60 4.47 -3.01 1.58
N TYR A 61 3.55 -2.40 2.35
CA TYR A 61 2.43 -3.11 2.97
C TYR A 61 1.36 -3.52 1.95
N LEU A 62 1.06 -2.69 0.96
CA LEU A 62 0.11 -3.08 -0.09
C LEU A 62 0.63 -4.27 -0.90
N ALA A 63 1.93 -4.33 -1.19
CA ALA A 63 2.53 -5.42 -1.94
C ALA A 63 2.55 -6.77 -1.20
N TYR A 64 2.36 -6.76 0.12
CA TYR A 64 2.17 -7.96 0.94
C TYR A 64 0.77 -8.56 0.80
N LEU A 65 -0.24 -7.79 0.39
CA LEU A 65 -1.62 -8.28 0.26
C LEU A 65 -1.72 -9.55 -0.59
N PRO A 66 -1.23 -9.60 -1.84
CA PRO A 66 -1.32 -10.83 -2.65
C PRO A 66 -0.49 -12.00 -2.09
N MET A 67 0.50 -11.75 -1.22
CA MET A 67 1.34 -12.80 -0.63
C MET A 67 0.69 -13.42 0.61
N PHE A 68 0.09 -12.61 1.49
CA PHE A 68 -0.48 -13.08 2.75
C PHE A 68 -2.00 -13.29 2.68
N PHE A 69 -2.68 -12.66 1.72
CA PHE A 69 -4.13 -12.70 1.53
C PHE A 69 -4.49 -12.91 0.05
N PRO A 70 -4.13 -14.06 -0.54
CA PRO A 70 -4.34 -14.31 -1.97
C PRO A 70 -5.82 -14.26 -2.39
N ASP A 71 -6.74 -14.56 -1.48
CA ASP A 71 -8.19 -14.57 -1.73
C ASP A 71 -8.86 -13.21 -1.48
N LEU A 72 -8.09 -12.18 -1.11
CA LEU A 72 -8.64 -10.86 -0.82
C LEU A 72 -9.06 -10.15 -2.11
N ASP A 73 -10.35 -9.86 -2.23
CA ASP A 73 -10.87 -9.12 -3.38
C ASP A 73 -10.45 -7.64 -3.32
N LEU A 74 -9.61 -7.25 -4.27
CA LEU A 74 -9.16 -5.87 -4.47
C LEU A 74 -9.81 -5.22 -5.70
N SER A 75 -10.73 -5.90 -6.40
CA SER A 75 -11.42 -5.35 -7.56
C SER A 75 -12.17 -4.02 -7.31
N PRO A 76 -12.65 -3.71 -6.09
CA PRO A 76 -13.20 -2.38 -5.79
C PRO A 76 -12.13 -1.26 -5.74
N TYR A 77 -10.84 -1.60 -5.73
CA TYR A 77 -9.72 -0.68 -5.51
C TYR A 77 -8.69 -0.77 -6.66
N PRO A 78 -9.06 -0.42 -7.91
CA PRO A 78 -8.21 -0.63 -9.08
C PRO A 78 -6.89 0.16 -9.05
N ALA A 79 -6.86 1.37 -8.49
CA ALA A 79 -5.63 2.15 -8.36
C ALA A 79 -4.67 1.53 -7.33
N VAL A 80 -5.21 0.91 -6.27
CA VAL A 80 -4.41 0.11 -5.32
C VAL A 80 -3.82 -1.10 -6.03
N GLN A 81 -4.63 -1.87 -6.77
CA GLN A 81 -4.13 -3.03 -7.53
C GLN A 81 -3.02 -2.64 -8.52
N ALA A 82 -3.22 -1.54 -9.27
CA ALA A 82 -2.23 -1.03 -10.20
C ALA A 82 -0.93 -0.62 -9.48
N ASN A 83 -1.01 0.01 -8.30
CA ASN A 83 0.17 0.39 -7.52
C ASN A 83 0.91 -0.82 -6.95
N ILE A 84 0.19 -1.87 -6.54
CA ILE A 84 0.80 -3.15 -6.12
C ILE A 84 1.59 -3.74 -7.28
N ALA A 85 0.98 -3.87 -8.46
CA ALA A 85 1.64 -4.40 -9.65
C ALA A 85 2.88 -3.56 -10.04
N ALA A 86 2.74 -2.23 -10.07
CA ALA A 86 3.85 -1.33 -10.36
C ALA A 86 4.98 -1.44 -9.33
N THR A 87 4.65 -1.62 -8.05
CA THR A 87 5.63 -1.82 -6.98
C THR A 87 6.37 -3.13 -7.13
N GLN A 88 5.64 -4.23 -7.39
CA GLN A 88 6.22 -5.56 -7.60
C GLN A 88 7.12 -5.63 -8.83
N ALA A 89 6.85 -4.81 -9.85
CA ALA A 89 7.69 -4.69 -11.04
C ALA A 89 9.01 -3.94 -10.80
N ARG A 90 9.16 -3.17 -9.69
CA ARG A 90 10.38 -2.38 -9.43
C ARG A 90 11.59 -3.30 -9.22
N PRO A 91 12.76 -3.02 -9.85
CA PRO A 91 13.97 -3.82 -9.66
C PRO A 91 14.38 -3.97 -8.19
N ALA A 92 14.27 -2.89 -7.41
CA ALA A 92 14.58 -2.91 -5.98
C ALA A 92 13.66 -3.86 -5.20
N TYR A 93 12.36 -3.87 -5.49
CA TYR A 93 11.41 -4.78 -4.85
C TYR A 93 11.73 -6.22 -5.21
N ARG A 94 11.90 -6.52 -6.51
CA ARG A 94 12.23 -7.86 -6.99
C ARG A 94 13.50 -8.39 -6.35
N LYS A 95 14.55 -7.57 -6.24
CA LYS A 95 15.80 -7.93 -5.58
C LYS A 95 15.60 -8.29 -4.11
N VAL A 96 14.86 -7.48 -3.34
CA VAL A 96 14.62 -7.73 -1.92
C VAL A 96 13.77 -8.98 -1.70
N MET A 97 12.83 -9.26 -2.60
CA MET A 97 11.97 -10.44 -2.52
C MET A 97 12.61 -11.71 -3.12
N GLY A 98 13.86 -11.65 -3.62
CA GLY A 98 14.53 -12.79 -4.22
C GLY A 98 13.95 -13.25 -5.57
N LEU A 99 13.32 -12.34 -6.32
CA LEU A 99 12.66 -12.58 -7.61
C LEU A 99 13.51 -12.18 -8.83
N ALA A 100 14.75 -11.75 -8.60
CA ALA A 100 15.69 -11.26 -9.61
C ALA A 100 17.12 -11.72 -9.28
#